data_AF-A0A2Z3JQG4-F1
#
_entry.id   AF-A0A2Z3JQG4-F1
#
_cell.length_a   1.000
_cell.length_b   1.000
_cell.length_c   1.000
_cell.angle_alpha   90.00
_cell.angle_beta   90.00
_cell.angle_gamma   90.00
#
_symmetry.space_group_name_H-M   'P 1'
#
loop_
_entity.id
_entity.type
_entity.pdbx_description
1 polymer ?
#
loop_
_entity_poly.entity_id
_entity_poly.type
_entity_poly.pdbx_seq_one_letter_code
_entity_poly.pdbx_strand_id
1 'polypeptide(L)'
;MRVLLLLLALAVLALYLTLGLRLGYATLTPLYLLNAQGETDYPFRLYEAGKLQVTGSCQGRSGVATLRFMAPDGTELSAVRCPPGNWSLNLSGSGDVGVYTLSVEYQHYTGRLELNSSY
;
A
#
# COMPACT_ATOMS: atom_id res chain seq x y z
N MET A 1 -26.28 31.51 5.26
CA MET A 1 -25.46 30.54 6.01
C MET A 1 -25.65 29.09 5.54
N ARG A 2 -26.89 28.58 5.40
CA ARG A 2 -27.14 27.19 4.97
C ARG A 2 -26.61 26.84 3.57
N VAL A 3 -26.75 27.74 2.60
CA VAL A 3 -26.28 27.51 1.21
C VAL A 3 -24.75 27.48 1.11
N LEU A 4 -24.06 28.30 1.92
CA LEU A 4 -22.60 28.32 1.99
C LEU A 4 -22.06 26.99 2.52
N LEU A 5 -22.69 26.43 3.56
CA LEU A 5 -22.31 25.14 4.13
C LEU A 5 -22.55 23.98 3.16
N LEU A 6 -23.64 24.02 2.38
CA LEU A 6 -23.92 23.02 1.34
C LEU A 6 -22.89 23.06 0.21
N LEU A 7 -22.51 24.26 -0.25
CA LEU A 7 -21.47 24.42 -1.26
C LEU A 7 -20.10 23.96 -0.76
N LEU A 8 -19.77 24.24 0.51
CA LEU A 8 -18.53 23.78 1.13
C LEU A 8 -18.49 22.24 1.24
N ALA A 9 -19.59 21.61 1.65
CA ALA A 9 -19.70 20.16 1.71
C ALA A 9 -19.55 19.50 0.34
N LEU A 10 -20.16 20.10 -0.70
CA LEU A 10 -20.04 19.64 -2.09
C LEU A 10 -18.61 19.79 -2.63
N ALA A 11 -17.94 20.90 -2.29
CA ALA A 11 -16.54 21.12 -2.66
C ALA A 11 -15.61 20.11 -1.99
N VAL A 12 -15.81 19.82 -0.70
CA VAL A 12 -15.03 18.79 0.02
C VAL A 12 -15.28 17.39 -0.56
N LEU A 13 -16.54 17.07 -0.90
CA LEU A 13 -16.89 15.80 -1.54
C LEU A 13 -16.27 15.67 -2.93
N ALA A 14 -16.27 16.75 -3.72
CA ALA A 14 -15.64 16.78 -5.03
C ALA A 14 -14.11 16.60 -4.91
N LEU A 15 -13.45 17.33 -3.99
CA LEU A 15 -12.02 17.18 -3.71
C LEU A 15 -11.67 15.75 -3.28
N TYR A 16 -12.50 15.14 -2.44
CA TYR A 16 -12.33 13.74 -2.02
C TYR A 16 -12.40 12.77 -3.21
N LEU A 17 -13.35 12.97 -4.13
CA LEU A 17 -13.55 12.11 -5.30
C LEU A 17 -12.52 12.33 -6.40
N THR A 18 -12.05 13.57 -6.63
CA THR A 18 -11.18 13.90 -7.77
C THR A 18 -9.69 13.85 -7.44
N LEU A 19 -9.30 14.32 -6.25
CA LEU A 19 -7.89 14.25 -5.84
C LEU A 19 -7.55 12.97 -5.10
N GLY A 20 -8.56 12.13 -4.80
CA GLY A 20 -8.39 10.88 -4.09
C GLY A 20 -7.47 11.07 -2.90
N LEU A 21 -7.74 12.09 -2.07
CA LEU A 21 -6.84 12.69 -1.08
C LEU A 21 -5.91 11.65 -0.43
N ARG A 22 -4.77 11.37 -1.07
CA ARG A 22 -3.75 10.46 -0.57
C ARG A 22 -2.91 11.25 0.43
N LEU A 23 -3.53 11.65 1.55
CA LEU A 23 -2.80 11.99 2.77
C LEU A 23 -2.27 10.69 3.36
N GLY A 24 -1.32 10.08 2.66
CA GLY A 24 -0.75 8.79 2.97
C GLY A 24 0.72 8.90 3.34
N TYR A 25 1.09 9.89 4.16
CA TYR A 25 2.24 9.69 5.04
C TYR A 25 1.81 8.61 6.02
N ALA A 26 2.28 7.37 5.81
CA ALA A 26 2.26 6.26 6.76
C ALA A 26 1.09 6.32 7.75
N THR A 27 -0.15 6.31 7.27
CA THR A 27 -1.28 6.31 8.19
C THR A 27 -1.34 4.93 8.80
N LEU A 28 -1.14 4.83 10.11
CA LEU A 28 -1.40 3.67 10.98
C LEU A 28 -2.85 3.11 10.86
N THR A 29 -3.64 3.63 9.92
CA THR A 29 -5.01 3.22 9.65
C THR A 29 -5.04 2.21 8.48
N PRO A 30 -5.78 1.10 8.66
CA PRO A 30 -6.04 0.12 7.62
C PRO A 30 -6.58 0.77 6.34
N LEU A 31 -5.91 0.56 5.21
CA LEU A 31 -6.39 1.05 3.92
C LEU A 31 -7.46 0.09 3.40
N TYR A 32 -8.69 0.59 3.30
CA TYR A 32 -9.77 -0.12 2.62
C TYR A 32 -9.76 0.24 1.13
N LEU A 33 -9.54 -0.77 0.30
CA LEU A 33 -9.45 -0.65 -1.14
C LEU A 33 -10.74 -1.16 -1.77
N LEU A 34 -11.28 -0.40 -2.73
CA LEU A 34 -12.51 -0.69 -3.46
C LEU A 34 -12.18 -0.84 -4.95
N ASN A 35 -12.26 -2.06 -5.48
CA ASN A 35 -11.96 -2.37 -6.89
C ASN A 35 -10.65 -1.72 -7.39
N ALA A 36 -9.61 -1.78 -6.55
CA ALA A 36 -8.30 -1.23 -6.83
C ALA A 36 -7.65 -1.96 -8.02
N GLN A 37 -7.02 -1.18 -8.88
CA GLN A 37 -6.41 -1.63 -10.12
C GLN A 37 -5.11 -0.86 -10.38
N GLY A 38 -4.16 -1.51 -11.06
CA GLY A 38 -2.86 -0.94 -11.39
C GLY A 38 -1.78 -1.28 -10.38
N GLU A 39 -0.63 -0.63 -10.51
CA GLU A 39 0.56 -0.88 -9.69
C GLU A 39 0.83 0.30 -8.75
N THR A 40 1.33 0.03 -7.56
CA THR A 40 1.74 1.06 -6.59
C THR A 40 3.03 0.65 -5.93
N ASP A 41 4.04 1.51 -6.05
CA ASP A 41 5.36 1.29 -5.48
C ASP A 41 5.51 2.00 -4.14
N TYR A 42 6.02 1.27 -3.15
CA TYR A 42 6.39 1.79 -1.83
C TYR A 42 7.91 1.71 -1.66
N PRO A 43 8.63 2.85 -1.73
CA PRO A 43 10.08 2.88 -1.54
C PRO A 43 10.45 2.86 -0.05
N PHE A 44 11.36 1.97 0.33
CA PHE A 44 11.98 1.88 1.65
C PHE A 44 13.47 2.16 1.52
N ARG A 45 13.92 3.24 2.16
CA ARG A 45 15.34 3.63 2.14
C ARG A 45 16.04 3.07 3.36
N LEU A 46 17.01 2.19 3.14
CA LEU A 46 17.96 1.77 4.16
C LEU A 46 19.19 2.67 4.10
N TYR A 47 19.64 3.14 5.26
CA TYR A 47 20.84 3.97 5.40
C TYR A 47 22.05 3.18 5.92
N GLU A 48 21.80 2.00 6.50
CA GLU A 48 22.80 1.09 7.02
C GLU A 48 22.50 -0.33 6.54
N ALA A 49 23.55 -1.12 6.33
CA ALA A 49 23.40 -2.52 5.93
C ALA A 49 22.71 -3.28 7.07
N GLY A 50 21.63 -3.98 6.74
CA GLY A 50 20.76 -4.53 7.76
C GLY A 50 19.63 -5.38 7.20
N LYS A 51 18.71 -5.75 8.08
CA LYS A 51 17.52 -6.52 7.74
C LYS A 51 16.33 -5.58 7.68
N LEU A 52 15.72 -5.47 6.50
CA LEU A 52 14.44 -4.82 6.33
C LEU A 52 13.33 -5.87 6.42
N GLN A 53 12.37 -5.65 7.30
CA GLN A 53 11.20 -6.51 7.40
C GLN A 53 9.93 -5.68 7.14
N VAL A 54 9.17 -6.09 6.14
CA VAL A 54 7.85 -5.55 5.86
C VAL A 54 6.83 -6.59 6.28
N THR A 55 6.12 -6.28 7.35
CA THR A 55 5.01 -7.08 7.88
C THR A 55 3.68 -6.46 7.45
N GLY A 56 2.61 -7.23 7.51
CA GLY A 56 1.31 -6.71 7.15
C GLY A 56 0.21 -7.76 7.21
N SER A 57 -0.97 -7.34 6.78
CA SER A 57 -2.08 -8.26 6.55
C SER A 57 -2.86 -7.84 5.32
N CYS A 58 -3.40 -8.81 4.59
CA CYS A 58 -4.34 -8.56 3.52
C CYS A 58 -5.63 -9.34 3.78
N GLN A 59 -6.75 -8.63 3.72
CA GLN A 59 -8.08 -9.20 3.87
C GLN A 59 -8.87 -8.92 2.59
N GLY A 60 -8.70 -9.81 1.61
CA GLY A 60 -9.36 -9.71 0.31
C GLY A 60 -10.81 -10.21 0.39
N ARG A 61 -11.74 -9.46 -0.20
CA ARG A 61 -13.13 -9.90 -0.46
C ARG A 61 -13.30 -10.37 -1.90
N SER A 62 -12.69 -9.66 -2.85
CA SER A 62 -12.70 -10.00 -4.28
C SER A 62 -11.46 -9.44 -4.98
N GLY A 63 -11.18 -9.95 -6.17
CA GLY A 63 -9.96 -9.62 -6.91
C GLY A 63 -8.69 -10.18 -6.24
N VAL A 64 -7.54 -9.71 -6.69
CA VAL A 64 -6.22 -10.17 -6.23
C VAL A 64 -5.28 -8.98 -6.09
N ALA A 65 -4.48 -8.95 -5.02
CA ALA A 65 -3.29 -8.10 -4.95
C ALA A 65 -2.03 -8.97 -4.99
N THR A 66 -1.03 -8.57 -5.76
CA THR A 66 0.28 -9.23 -5.81
C THR A 66 1.33 -8.26 -5.31
N LEU A 67 2.01 -8.61 -4.23
CA LEU A 67 3.07 -7.83 -3.63
C LEU A 67 4.41 -8.41 -4.08
N ARG A 68 5.30 -7.57 -4.59
CA ARG A 68 6.67 -7.92 -5.00
C ARG A 68 7.65 -7.03 -4.29
N PHE A 69 8.57 -7.64 -3.56
CA PHE A 69 9.60 -6.92 -2.83
C PHE A 69 10.92 -7.01 -3.59
N MET A 70 11.41 -5.85 -4.04
CA MET A 70 12.59 -5.71 -4.87
C MET A 70 13.73 -5.07 -4.10
N ALA A 71 14.93 -5.58 -4.30
CA ALA A 71 16.18 -5.01 -3.83
C ALA A 71 16.59 -3.78 -4.66
N PRO A 72 17.53 -2.96 -4.17
CA PRO A 72 17.99 -1.74 -4.86
C PRO A 72 18.64 -1.99 -6.23
N ASP A 73 19.15 -3.20 -6.45
CA ASP A 73 19.72 -3.68 -7.71
C ASP A 73 18.64 -4.16 -8.72
N GLY A 74 17.37 -4.16 -8.30
CA GLY A 74 16.23 -4.66 -9.08
C GLY A 74 15.94 -6.15 -8.91
N THR A 75 16.68 -6.86 -8.04
CA THR A 75 16.44 -8.29 -7.78
C THR A 75 15.14 -8.49 -7.00
N GLU A 76 14.25 -9.37 -7.47
CA GLU A 76 13.06 -9.76 -6.72
C GLU A 76 13.46 -10.66 -5.53
N LEU A 77 13.28 -10.16 -4.31
CA LEU A 77 13.58 -10.88 -3.08
C LEU A 77 12.45 -11.82 -2.68
N SER A 78 11.21 -11.36 -2.86
CA SER A 78 10.02 -12.12 -2.47
C SER A 78 8.78 -11.60 -3.19
N ALA A 79 7.84 -12.50 -3.47
CA ALA A 79 6.52 -12.13 -3.97
C ALA A 79 5.43 -12.89 -3.21
N VAL A 80 4.36 -12.18 -2.84
CA VAL A 80 3.22 -12.76 -2.13
C VAL A 80 1.94 -12.34 -2.82
N ARG A 81 1.07 -13.31 -3.07
CA ARG A 81 -0.24 -13.09 -3.66
C ARG A 81 -1.31 -13.12 -2.58
N CYS A 82 -2.20 -12.13 -2.61
CA CYS A 82 -3.34 -11.95 -1.73
C CYS A 82 -4.65 -12.17 -2.49
N PRO A 83 -5.11 -13.42 -2.65
CA PRO A 83 -6.46 -13.72 -3.14
C PRO A 83 -7.51 -13.44 -2.04
N PRO A 84 -8.81 -13.56 -2.33
CA PRO A 84 -9.86 -13.41 -1.33
C PRO A 84 -9.64 -14.31 -0.11
N GLY A 85 -9.74 -13.75 1.09
CA GLY A 85 -9.37 -14.39 2.35
C GLY A 85 -8.52 -13.49 3.23
N ASN A 86 -8.16 -13.99 4.41
CA ASN A 86 -7.28 -13.30 5.35
C ASN A 86 -5.88 -13.92 5.28
N TRP A 87 -4.88 -13.10 5.01
CA TRP A 87 -3.49 -13.54 4.92
C TRP A 87 -2.59 -12.60 5.70
N SER A 88 -1.55 -13.17 6.29
CA SER A 88 -0.47 -12.41 6.93
C SER A 88 0.68 -12.25 5.96
N LEU A 89 1.23 -11.03 5.90
CA LEU A 89 2.38 -10.69 5.07
C LEU A 89 3.63 -10.62 5.96
N ASN A 90 4.68 -11.31 5.54
CA ASN A 90 5.99 -11.22 6.16
C ASN A 90 7.04 -11.32 5.05
N LEU A 91 7.47 -10.15 4.58
CA LEU A 91 8.49 -9.99 3.56
C LEU A 91 9.76 -9.53 4.27
N SER A 92 10.85 -10.23 4.04
CA SER A 92 12.15 -9.84 4.60
C SER A 92 13.18 -9.73 3.49
N GLY A 93 13.93 -8.64 3.52
CA GLY A 93 15.15 -8.47 2.74
C GLY A 93 16.32 -8.25 3.68
N SER A 94 17.47 -8.77 3.29
CA SER A 94 18.75 -8.43 3.90
C SER A 94 19.68 -8.00 2.77
N GLY A 95 20.37 -6.89 2.93
CA GLY A 95 21.31 -6.45 1.91
C GLY A 95 21.88 -5.07 2.18
N ASP A 96 22.53 -4.56 1.14
CA ASP A 96 23.27 -3.31 1.19
C ASP A 96 22.36 -2.08 1.30
N VAL A 97 22.99 -0.98 1.70
CA VAL A 97 22.38 0.33 1.77
C VAL A 97 21.79 0.71 0.41
N GLY A 98 20.51 1.11 0.39
CA GLY A 98 19.83 1.42 -0.87
C GLY A 98 18.34 1.65 -0.72
N VAL A 99 17.65 1.77 -1.87
CA VAL A 99 16.20 1.93 -1.93
C VAL A 99 15.60 0.59 -2.35
N TYR A 100 14.95 -0.08 -1.40
CA TYR A 100 14.13 -1.25 -1.64
C TYR A 100 12.75 -0.79 -2.09
N THR A 101 12.11 -1.51 -3.00
CA THR A 101 10.78 -1.16 -3.50
C THR A 101 9.82 -2.31 -3.29
N LEU A 102 8.71 -2.05 -2.62
CA LEU A 102 7.57 -2.97 -2.60
C LEU A 102 6.58 -2.52 -3.68
N SER A 103 6.53 -3.24 -4.79
CA SER A 103 5.49 -3.06 -5.80
C SER A 103 4.25 -3.85 -5.37
N VAL A 104 3.09 -3.20 -5.42
CA VAL A 104 1.78 -3.85 -5.20
C VAL A 104 0.93 -3.69 -6.45
N GLU A 105 0.72 -4.79 -7.14
CA GLU A 105 -0.15 -4.90 -8.31
C GLU A 105 -1.56 -5.31 -7.87
N TYR A 106 -2.54 -4.47 -8.17
CA TYR A 106 -3.95 -4.73 -7.89
C TYR A 106 -4.70 -5.15 -9.16
N GLN A 107 -5.44 -6.26 -9.07
CA GLN A 107 -6.32 -6.76 -10.12
C GLN A 107 -7.74 -6.86 -9.57
N HIS A 108 -8.51 -5.78 -9.74
CA HIS A 108 -9.87 -5.62 -9.20
C HIS A 108 -9.98 -5.87 -7.69
N TYR A 109 -8.92 -5.56 -6.94
CA TYR A 109 -8.81 -5.91 -5.53
C TYR A 109 -9.79 -5.09 -4.67
N THR A 110 -10.63 -5.78 -3.92
CA THR A 110 -11.50 -5.16 -2.91
C THR A 110 -11.22 -5.81 -1.57
N GLY A 111 -10.79 -5.02 -0.58
CA GLY A 111 -10.35 -5.57 0.69
C GLY A 111 -9.58 -4.58 1.54
N ARG A 112 -9.05 -5.07 2.66
CA ARG A 112 -8.10 -4.30 3.48
C ARG A 112 -6.69 -4.70 3.13
N LEU A 113 -5.80 -3.73 3.08
CA LEU A 113 -4.36 -3.95 3.02
C LEU A 113 -3.70 -3.10 4.10
N GLU A 114 -2.95 -3.77 4.97
CA GLU A 114 -2.16 -3.18 6.02
C GLU A 114 -0.70 -3.55 5.78
N LEU A 115 0.15 -2.53 5.70
CA LEU A 115 1.59 -2.68 5.51
C LEU A 115 2.29 -1.93 6.63
N ASN A 116 3.25 -2.58 7.27
CA ASN A 116 4.06 -2.03 8.35
C ASN A 116 5.51 -2.44 8.14
N SER A 117 6.39 -1.45 7.99
CA SER A 117 7.83 -1.66 7.86
C SER A 117 8.53 -1.46 9.20
N SER A 118 9.35 -2.42 9.59
CA SER A 118 10.33 -2.29 10.67
C SER A 118 11.74 -2.38 10.09
N TYR A 119 12.59 -1.41 10.44
CA TYR A 119 14.02 -1.36 10.13
C TYR A 119 14.85 -1.52 11.40
#